data_AF-R4V4T6-F1
#
_entry.id   AF-R4V4T6-F1
#
_cell.length_a   1.000
_cell.length_b   1.000
_cell.length_c   1.000
_cell.angle_alpha   90.00
_cell.angle_beta   90.00
_cell.angle_gamma   90.00
#
_symmetry.space_group_name_H-M   'P 1'
#
loop_
_entity.id
_entity.type
_entity.pdbx_description
1 polymer ?
#
loop_
_entity_poly.entity_id
_entity_poly.type
_entity_poly.pdbx_seq_one_letter_code
_entity_poly.pdbx_strand_id
1 'polypeptide(L)'
;MFGLETILIYTALLLKKRIVVYHHSLEALLKWMSTFPALMWHRKAADILFPWVDLVSEEILDLKSSTSYVAGCRDSGAVQFTDLYDVLVNLPAREITVATHAKESMTMTKTHKDIAVFMVQLAENESLSEQHVVREIADKTRELLNQLRSLATVTTPEGKHMVSIETLRERNLPQALDNFLFNLAVAENIMML
;
A
#
# COMPACT_ATOMS: atom_id res chain seq x y z
N MET A 1 -11.01 -3.03 -13.71
CA MET A 1 -9.78 -2.44 -13.17
C MET A 1 -10.10 -1.03 -12.68
N PHE A 2 -9.50 -0.57 -11.59
CA PHE A 2 -9.72 0.77 -11.02
C PHE A 2 -9.01 1.90 -11.81
N GLY A 3 -8.46 1.60 -12.99
CA GLY A 3 -7.67 2.54 -13.79
C GLY A 3 -6.56 3.17 -12.95
N LEU A 4 -6.48 4.50 -13.01
CA LEU A 4 -5.53 5.28 -12.23
C LEU A 4 -5.73 5.16 -10.72
N GLU A 5 -6.96 4.94 -10.23
CA GLU A 5 -7.24 4.84 -8.79
C GLU A 5 -6.61 3.61 -8.14
N THR A 6 -6.18 2.62 -8.93
CA THR A 6 -5.35 1.49 -8.46
C THR A 6 -4.11 1.96 -7.71
N ILE A 7 -3.61 3.17 -8.00
CA ILE A 7 -2.49 3.77 -7.27
C ILE A 7 -2.78 3.93 -5.78
N LEU A 8 -4.03 4.18 -5.37
CA LEU A 8 -4.39 4.31 -3.96
C LEU A 8 -4.19 2.98 -3.23
N ILE A 9 -4.56 1.87 -3.86
CA ILE A 9 -4.32 0.52 -3.32
C ILE A 9 -2.82 0.24 -3.25
N TYR A 10 -2.09 0.51 -4.34
CA TYR A 10 -0.65 0.31 -4.39
C TYR A 10 0.09 1.13 -3.33
N THR A 11 -0.23 2.41 -3.20
CA THR A 11 0.36 3.30 -2.19
C THR A 11 0.01 2.84 -0.78
N ALA A 12 -1.23 2.43 -0.52
CA ALA A 12 -1.64 1.93 0.79
C ALA A 12 -0.85 0.67 1.18
N LEU A 13 -0.68 -0.27 0.23
CA LEU A 13 0.16 -1.45 0.42
C LEU A 13 1.61 -1.05 0.70
N LEU A 14 2.17 -0.17 -0.12
CA LEU A 14 3.55 0.29 -0.02
C LEU A 14 3.82 0.98 1.33
N LEU A 15 2.87 1.76 1.83
CA LEU A 15 2.97 2.46 3.12
C LEU A 15 2.52 1.63 4.32
N LYS A 16 2.27 0.32 4.16
CA LYS A 16 1.79 -0.59 5.22
C LYS A 16 0.53 -0.05 5.92
N LYS A 17 -0.43 0.43 5.13
CA LYS A 17 -1.73 0.90 5.63
C LYS A 17 -2.67 -0.27 5.92
N ARG A 18 -3.70 0.00 6.70
CA ARG A 18 -4.81 -0.91 6.99
C ARG A 18 -5.83 -0.83 5.86
N ILE A 19 -5.98 -1.90 5.09
CA ILE A 19 -6.86 -1.98 3.93
C ILE A 19 -8.00 -2.94 4.26
N VAL A 20 -9.24 -2.48 4.09
CA VAL A 20 -10.42 -3.35 4.10
C VAL A 20 -10.95 -3.47 2.68
N VAL A 21 -11.26 -4.69 2.25
CA VAL A 21 -11.74 -5.01 0.90
C VAL A 21 -13.12 -5.61 1.04
N TYR A 22 -14.13 -4.96 0.46
CA TYR A 22 -15.51 -5.42 0.51
C TYR A 22 -15.94 -6.05 -0.81
N HIS A 23 -16.58 -7.22 -0.72
CA HIS A 23 -17.35 -7.80 -1.82
C HIS A 23 -18.44 -8.75 -1.28
N HIS A 24 -19.66 -8.69 -1.82
CA HIS A 24 -20.78 -9.52 -1.34
C HIS A 24 -20.59 -11.04 -1.60
N SER A 25 -19.96 -11.41 -2.72
CA SER A 25 -19.58 -12.80 -3.05
C SER A 25 -18.21 -13.15 -2.47
N LEU A 26 -18.15 -14.22 -1.68
CA LEU A 26 -16.92 -14.76 -1.09
C LEU A 26 -15.93 -15.21 -2.17
N GLU A 27 -16.41 -15.88 -3.22
CA GLU A 27 -15.55 -16.39 -4.29
C GLU A 27 -14.81 -15.24 -4.99
N ALA A 28 -15.54 -14.19 -5.35
CA ALA A 28 -14.95 -13.01 -5.97
C ALA A 28 -14.02 -12.26 -5.00
N LEU A 29 -14.39 -12.18 -3.72
CA LEU A 29 -13.52 -11.60 -2.68
C LEU A 29 -12.18 -12.34 -2.64
N LEU A 30 -12.19 -13.65 -2.42
CA LEU A 30 -10.98 -14.47 -2.31
C LEU A 30 -10.11 -14.39 -3.57
N LYS A 31 -10.72 -14.34 -4.76
CA LYS A 31 -10.00 -14.13 -6.02
C LYS A 31 -9.25 -12.79 -6.04
N TRP A 32 -9.86 -11.71 -5.54
CA TRP A 32 -9.19 -10.42 -5.44
C TRP A 32 -8.13 -10.37 -4.35
N MET A 33 -8.37 -11.00 -3.21
CA MET A 33 -7.44 -11.02 -2.07
C MET A 33 -6.08 -11.61 -2.45
N SER A 34 -6.04 -12.59 -3.35
CA SER A 34 -4.78 -13.17 -3.84
C SER A 34 -3.91 -12.21 -4.66
N THR A 35 -4.48 -11.12 -5.18
CA THR A 35 -3.76 -10.16 -6.03
C THR A 35 -2.94 -9.13 -5.25
N PHE A 36 -3.34 -8.80 -4.01
CA PHE A 36 -2.65 -7.80 -3.18
C PHE A 36 -1.20 -8.21 -2.84
N PRO A 37 -0.95 -9.47 -2.42
CA PRO A 37 0.40 -10.04 -2.34
C PRO A 37 1.29 -9.80 -3.57
N ALA A 38 0.73 -9.99 -4.77
CA ALA A 38 1.48 -9.92 -6.01
C ALA A 38 2.03 -8.51 -6.27
N LEU A 39 1.33 -7.47 -5.83
CA LEU A 39 1.79 -6.09 -5.92
C LEU A 39 2.99 -5.79 -5.00
N MET A 40 3.21 -6.60 -3.96
CA MET A 40 4.24 -6.40 -2.94
C MET A 40 5.24 -7.57 -2.90
N TRP A 41 5.73 -8.01 -4.07
CA TRP A 41 6.64 -9.17 -4.18
C TRP A 41 7.89 -9.10 -3.29
N HIS A 42 8.38 -7.89 -2.98
CA HIS A 42 9.53 -7.68 -2.12
C HIS A 42 9.26 -7.98 -0.63
N ARG A 43 7.99 -8.19 -0.24
CA ARG A 43 7.56 -8.50 1.13
C ARG A 43 6.98 -9.91 1.22
N LYS A 44 7.03 -10.49 2.41
CA LYS A 44 6.34 -11.75 2.70
C LYS A 44 4.84 -11.47 2.80
N ALA A 45 4.09 -11.97 1.81
CA ALA A 45 2.66 -11.71 1.67
C ALA A 45 1.78 -12.26 2.80
N ALA A 46 2.20 -13.35 3.44
CA ALA A 46 1.39 -14.07 4.43
C ALA A 46 1.13 -13.26 5.71
N ASP A 47 1.99 -12.29 6.03
CA ASP A 47 1.97 -11.64 7.35
C ASP A 47 0.88 -10.57 7.47
N ILE A 48 0.28 -10.13 6.35
CA ILE A 48 -0.68 -9.01 6.32
C ILE A 48 -2.05 -9.41 5.78
N LEU A 49 -2.25 -10.64 5.29
CA LEU A 49 -3.46 -11.01 4.57
C LEU A 49 -4.46 -11.70 5.50
N PHE A 50 -5.67 -11.14 5.59
CA PHE A 50 -6.83 -11.76 6.19
C PHE A 50 -7.84 -11.99 5.07
N PRO A 51 -7.82 -13.17 4.38
CA PRO A 51 -8.57 -13.38 3.15
C PRO A 51 -10.08 -13.12 3.29
N TRP A 52 -10.62 -13.39 4.47
CA TRP A 52 -11.99 -13.11 4.84
C TRP A 52 -12.11 -13.00 6.36
N VAL A 53 -12.89 -12.02 6.82
CA VAL A 53 -13.33 -11.80 8.20
C VAL A 53 -14.84 -11.53 8.20
N ASP A 54 -15.50 -11.91 9.29
CA ASP A 54 -16.92 -11.66 9.54
C ASP A 54 -17.19 -10.35 10.28
N LEU A 55 -16.14 -9.64 10.71
CA LEU A 55 -16.20 -8.40 11.50
C LEU A 55 -16.88 -8.60 12.85
N VAL A 56 -16.71 -9.77 13.46
CA VAL A 56 -17.09 -9.98 14.86
C VAL A 56 -16.10 -9.27 15.78
N SER A 57 -16.50 -9.01 17.03
CA SER A 57 -15.72 -8.19 17.96
C SER A 57 -14.29 -8.69 18.18
N GLU A 58 -14.08 -10.02 18.23
CA GLU A 58 -12.75 -10.63 18.39
C GLU A 58 -11.85 -10.34 17.17
N GLU A 59 -12.35 -10.59 15.95
CA GLU A 59 -11.61 -10.28 14.71
C GLU A 59 -11.30 -8.78 14.58
N ILE A 60 -12.24 -7.91 14.98
CA ILE A 60 -12.01 -6.46 14.97
C ILE A 60 -10.87 -6.10 15.93
N LEU A 61 -10.82 -6.72 17.12
CA LEU A 61 -9.74 -6.49 18.08
C LEU A 61 -8.39 -6.96 17.52
N ASP A 62 -8.35 -8.13 16.88
CA ASP A 62 -7.15 -8.67 16.25
C ASP A 62 -6.66 -7.75 15.12
N LEU A 63 -7.56 -7.30 14.24
CA LEU A 63 -7.23 -6.34 13.18
C LEU A 63 -6.72 -5.02 13.75
N LYS A 64 -7.33 -4.51 14.83
CA LYS A 64 -6.87 -3.27 15.49
C LYS A 64 -5.54 -3.42 16.22
N SER A 65 -5.18 -4.63 16.64
CA SER A 65 -3.86 -4.91 17.23
C SER A 65 -2.73 -4.91 16.17
N SER A 66 -3.10 -5.10 14.90
CA SER A 66 -2.17 -5.11 13.77
C SER A 66 -1.89 -3.69 13.27
N THR A 67 -0.61 -3.36 13.07
CA THR A 67 -0.21 -2.05 12.53
C THR A 67 -0.58 -1.88 11.06
N SER A 68 -0.72 -2.99 10.32
CA SER A 68 -0.99 -3.01 8.88
C SER A 68 -1.63 -4.34 8.50
N TYR A 69 -2.60 -4.32 7.59
CA TYR A 69 -3.23 -5.54 7.08
C TYR A 69 -4.02 -5.27 5.79
N VAL A 70 -4.42 -6.34 5.12
CA VAL A 70 -5.40 -6.37 4.04
C VAL A 70 -6.46 -7.39 4.42
N ALA A 71 -7.65 -6.93 4.80
CA ALA A 71 -8.74 -7.75 5.29
C ALA A 71 -9.92 -7.76 4.32
N GLY A 72 -10.32 -8.95 3.87
CA GLY A 72 -11.51 -9.13 3.06
C GLY A 72 -12.76 -9.24 3.95
N CYS A 73 -13.85 -8.59 3.59
CA CYS A 73 -15.12 -8.70 4.31
C CYS A 73 -16.29 -8.77 3.32
N ARG A 74 -17.38 -9.39 3.77
CA ARG A 74 -18.62 -9.53 2.98
C ARG A 74 -19.74 -8.62 3.48
N ASP A 75 -19.52 -7.93 4.59
CA ASP A 75 -20.47 -7.01 5.18
C ASP A 75 -20.28 -5.60 4.60
N SER A 76 -21.32 -5.06 3.97
CA SER A 76 -21.30 -3.69 3.45
C SER A 76 -21.24 -2.64 4.55
N GLY A 77 -21.57 -3.01 5.79
CA GLY A 77 -21.41 -2.21 7.00
C GLY A 77 -19.95 -1.85 7.31
N ALA A 78 -18.98 -2.52 6.70
CA ALA A 78 -17.55 -2.23 6.81
C ALA A 78 -17.21 -0.73 6.64
N VAL A 79 -17.95 -0.03 5.78
CA VAL A 79 -17.78 1.42 5.52
C VAL A 79 -17.98 2.31 6.75
N GLN A 80 -18.72 1.83 7.76
CA GLN A 80 -19.01 2.60 8.96
C GLN A 80 -17.84 2.56 9.96
N PHE A 81 -16.97 1.56 9.87
CA PHE A 81 -15.82 1.36 10.76
C PHE A 81 -14.59 2.15 10.28
N THR A 82 -14.74 3.48 10.21
CA THR A 82 -13.67 4.38 9.71
C THR A 82 -12.39 4.39 10.56
N ASP A 83 -12.42 3.81 11.76
CA ASP A 83 -11.27 3.61 12.63
C ASP A 83 -10.56 2.26 12.38
N LEU A 84 -11.20 1.34 11.67
CA LEU A 84 -10.66 0.04 11.32
C LEU A 84 -9.67 0.17 10.17
N TYR A 85 -9.99 0.94 9.13
CA TYR A 85 -9.19 1.05 7.91
C TYR A 85 -8.63 2.45 7.68
N ASP A 86 -7.50 2.49 6.97
CA ASP A 86 -6.99 3.71 6.33
C ASP A 86 -7.56 3.84 4.91
N VAL A 87 -7.73 2.69 4.23
CA VAL A 87 -8.31 2.59 2.87
C VAL A 87 -9.37 1.48 2.82
N LEU A 88 -10.54 1.80 2.29
CA LEU A 88 -11.61 0.85 1.98
C LEU A 88 -11.70 0.68 0.46
N VAL A 89 -11.68 -0.57 -0.01
CA VAL A 89 -11.86 -0.94 -1.41
C VAL A 89 -13.22 -1.62 -1.56
N ASN A 90 -14.18 -0.91 -2.14
CA ASN A 90 -15.49 -1.46 -2.47
C ASN A 90 -15.46 -2.04 -3.88
N LEU A 91 -15.23 -3.34 -3.99
CA LEU A 91 -15.06 -4.02 -5.28
C LEU A 91 -16.33 -3.97 -6.16
N PRO A 92 -17.56 -4.22 -5.63
CA PRO A 92 -18.79 -4.09 -6.43
C PRO A 92 -19.04 -2.68 -6.94
N ALA A 93 -18.81 -1.65 -6.12
CA ALA A 93 -19.01 -0.25 -6.51
C ALA A 93 -17.86 0.33 -7.34
N ARG A 94 -16.72 -0.38 -7.41
CA ARG A 94 -15.46 0.11 -7.98
C ARG A 94 -15.03 1.44 -7.37
N GLU A 95 -15.18 1.55 -6.05
CA GLU A 95 -14.87 2.76 -5.30
C GLU A 95 -13.74 2.48 -4.30
N ILE A 96 -12.84 3.45 -4.14
CA ILE A 96 -11.79 3.43 -3.13
C ILE A 96 -11.98 4.65 -2.22
N THR A 97 -12.19 4.40 -0.93
CA THR A 97 -12.38 5.44 0.08
C THR A 97 -11.14 5.53 0.95
N VAL A 98 -10.57 6.74 1.10
CA VAL A 98 -9.48 7.01 2.05
C VAL A 98 -10.06 7.66 3.30
N ALA A 99 -9.82 7.05 4.46
CA ALA A 99 -10.28 7.58 5.74
C ALA A 99 -9.64 8.94 6.04
N THR A 100 -10.37 9.83 6.73
CA THR A 100 -9.93 11.20 6.97
C THR A 100 -8.56 11.29 7.63
N HIS A 101 -8.27 10.40 8.59
CA HIS A 101 -6.99 10.37 9.30
C HIS A 101 -5.81 9.89 8.42
N ALA A 102 -6.08 9.19 7.32
CA ALA A 102 -5.06 8.68 6.41
C ALA A 102 -4.76 9.63 5.23
N LYS A 103 -5.63 10.61 4.96
CA LYS A 103 -5.55 11.51 3.79
C LYS A 103 -4.19 12.17 3.61
N GLU A 104 -3.59 12.66 4.69
CA GLU A 104 -2.28 13.33 4.62
C GLU A 104 -1.20 12.39 4.09
N SER A 105 -1.08 11.19 4.67
CA SER A 105 -0.11 10.17 4.23
C SER A 105 -0.40 9.59 2.85
N MET A 106 -1.64 9.73 2.36
CA MET A 106 -2.10 9.26 1.06
C MET A 106 -2.12 10.38 0.00
N THR A 107 -1.49 11.52 0.27
CA THR A 107 -1.43 12.63 -0.69
C THR A 107 -0.66 12.22 -1.94
N MET A 108 -1.31 12.33 -3.10
CA MET A 108 -0.70 11.98 -4.39
C MET A 108 0.41 12.97 -4.77
N THR A 109 1.48 12.43 -5.35
CA THR A 109 2.64 13.18 -5.82
C THR A 109 2.88 12.88 -7.29
N LYS A 110 3.83 13.56 -7.92
CA LYS A 110 4.25 13.23 -9.29
C LYS A 110 4.68 11.77 -9.41
N THR A 111 5.45 11.26 -8.45
CA THR A 111 5.89 9.86 -8.39
C THR A 111 4.71 8.89 -8.44
N HIS A 112 3.65 9.16 -7.68
CA HIS A 112 2.45 8.33 -7.69
C HIS A 112 1.76 8.34 -9.06
N LYS A 113 1.63 9.52 -9.69
CA LYS A 113 1.03 9.64 -11.02
C LYS A 113 1.83 8.87 -12.08
N ASP A 114 3.15 8.94 -12.03
CA ASP A 114 4.03 8.24 -12.98
C ASP A 114 3.91 6.72 -12.82
N ILE A 115 3.84 6.21 -11.58
CA ILE A 115 3.59 4.79 -11.30
C ILE A 115 2.18 4.38 -11.75
N ALA A 116 1.17 5.21 -11.52
CA ALA A 116 -0.21 4.92 -11.93
C ALA A 116 -0.33 4.75 -13.45
N VAL A 117 0.28 5.67 -14.22
CA VAL A 117 0.32 5.58 -15.68
C VAL A 117 1.04 4.32 -16.13
N PHE A 118 2.18 3.99 -15.51
CA PHE A 118 2.90 2.76 -15.79
C PHE A 118 2.04 1.50 -15.55
N MET A 119 1.34 1.42 -14.42
CA MET A 119 0.46 0.29 -14.11
C MET A 119 -0.71 0.16 -15.09
N VAL A 120 -1.31 1.28 -15.53
CA VAL A 120 -2.37 1.28 -16.54
C VAL A 120 -1.84 0.79 -17.88
N GLN A 121 -0.67 1.25 -18.31
CA GLN A 121 -0.04 0.80 -19.57
C GLN A 121 0.28 -0.69 -19.57
N LEU A 122 0.75 -1.23 -18.44
CA LEU A 122 0.98 -2.67 -18.29
C LEU A 122 -0.33 -3.47 -18.42
N ALA A 123 -1.41 -2.93 -17.85
CA ALA A 123 -2.70 -3.61 -17.84
C ALA A 123 -3.43 -3.58 -19.18
N GLU A 124 -3.23 -2.54 -19.97
CA GLU A 124 -3.80 -2.40 -21.32
C GLU A 124 -3.03 -3.23 -22.36
N ASN A 125 -1.85 -3.74 -22.00
CA ASN A 125 -1.04 -4.55 -22.90
C ASN A 125 -1.44 -6.04 -22.84
N GLU A 126 -2.38 -6.41 -23.71
CA GLU A 126 -2.90 -7.79 -23.85
C GLU A 126 -1.84 -8.84 -24.23
N SER A 127 -0.66 -8.42 -24.68
CA SER A 127 0.45 -9.34 -25.01
C SER A 127 1.24 -9.81 -23.78
N LEU A 128 1.07 -9.16 -22.63
CA LEU A 128 1.76 -9.50 -21.39
C LEU A 128 0.97 -10.56 -20.60
N SER A 129 1.69 -11.56 -20.09
CA SER A 129 1.11 -12.47 -19.11
C SER A 129 1.02 -11.80 -17.73
N GLU A 130 0.12 -12.27 -16.87
CA GLU A 130 -0.01 -11.78 -15.49
C GLU A 130 1.32 -11.82 -14.72
N GLN A 131 2.13 -12.88 -14.93
CA GLN A 131 3.45 -13.01 -14.30
C GLN A 131 4.43 -11.92 -14.76
N HIS A 132 4.38 -11.52 -16.04
CA HIS A 132 5.19 -10.41 -16.54
C HIS A 132 4.73 -9.08 -15.94
N VAL A 133 3.42 -8.82 -15.89
CA VAL A 133 2.87 -7.60 -15.26
C VAL A 133 3.33 -7.48 -13.80
N VAL A 134 3.24 -8.58 -13.05
CA VAL A 134 3.67 -8.62 -11.65
C VAL A 134 5.18 -8.35 -11.51
N ARG A 135 6.00 -8.91 -12.40
CA ARG A 135 7.45 -8.68 -12.40
C ARG A 135 7.78 -7.21 -12.68
N GLU A 136 7.15 -6.61 -13.67
CA GLU A 136 7.36 -5.20 -14.03
C GLU A 136 6.97 -4.25 -12.88
N ILE A 137 5.87 -4.53 -12.19
CA ILE A 137 5.47 -3.79 -10.98
C ILE A 137 6.51 -3.97 -9.86
N ALA A 138 6.99 -5.20 -9.66
CA ALA A 138 8.01 -5.49 -8.65
C ALA A 138 9.34 -4.77 -8.94
N ASP A 139 9.75 -4.71 -10.22
CA ASP A 139 10.95 -4.00 -10.65
C ASP A 139 10.78 -2.48 -10.48
N LYS A 140 9.60 -1.93 -10.80
CA LYS A 140 9.28 -0.52 -10.55
C LYS A 140 9.29 -0.18 -9.06
N THR A 141 8.77 -1.08 -8.23
CA THR A 141 8.82 -0.94 -6.76
C THR A 141 10.26 -0.94 -6.28
N ARG A 142 11.11 -1.84 -6.79
CA ARG A 142 12.53 -1.92 -6.43
C ARG A 142 13.29 -0.66 -6.83
N GLU A 143 13.00 -0.09 -7.99
CA GLU A 143 13.57 1.20 -8.42
C GLU A 143 13.29 2.30 -7.39
N LEU A 144 12.01 2.45 -6.99
CA LEU A 144 11.60 3.42 -5.98
C LEU A 144 12.30 3.20 -4.63
N LEU A 145 12.38 1.94 -4.17
CA LEU A 145 13.05 1.60 -2.92
C LEU A 145 14.55 1.86 -2.97
N ASN A 146 15.20 1.62 -4.11
CA ASN A 146 16.61 1.92 -4.31
C ASN A 146 16.87 3.43 -4.31
N GLN A 147 15.98 4.22 -4.92
CA GLN A 147 16.03 5.68 -4.84
C GLN A 147 15.96 6.15 -3.39
N LEU A 148 15.02 5.62 -2.58
CA LEU A 148 14.94 5.94 -1.16
C LEU A 148 16.20 5.52 -0.39
N ARG A 149 16.72 4.32 -0.64
CA ARG A 149 17.97 3.84 0.00
C ARG A 149 19.19 4.68 -0.35
N SER A 150 19.23 5.27 -1.54
CA SER A 150 20.30 6.22 -1.90
C SER A 150 20.29 7.50 -1.04
N LEU A 151 19.18 7.76 -0.35
CA LEU A 151 19.05 8.86 0.62
C LEU A 151 19.50 8.45 2.04
N ALA A 152 19.75 7.16 2.29
CA ALA A 152 20.12 6.63 3.59
C ALA A 152 21.63 6.83 3.85
N THR A 153 22.00 8.03 4.28
CA THR A 153 23.40 8.44 4.49
C THR A 153 23.94 8.14 5.89
N VAL A 154 23.08 7.82 6.85
CA VAL A 154 23.48 7.58 8.24
C VAL A 154 23.73 6.09 8.47
N THR A 155 24.91 5.73 8.97
CA THR A 155 25.24 4.33 9.30
C THR A 155 25.11 4.11 10.80
N THR A 156 24.26 3.16 11.19
CA THR A 156 24.11 2.70 12.58
C THR A 156 25.35 1.96 13.08
N PRO A 157 25.53 1.82 14.41
CA PRO A 157 26.58 0.97 14.98
C PRO A 157 26.55 -0.48 14.45
N GLU A 158 25.37 -0.98 14.06
CA GLU A 158 25.22 -2.31 13.44
C GLU A 158 25.48 -2.34 11.92
N GLY A 159 25.95 -1.24 11.33
CA GLY A 159 26.29 -1.15 9.91
C GLY A 159 25.09 -0.99 8.96
N LYS A 160 23.88 -0.75 9.48
CA LYS A 160 22.69 -0.46 8.65
C LYS A 160 22.66 1.00 8.22
N HIS A 161 22.40 1.23 6.93
CA HIS A 161 22.14 2.55 6.37
C HIS A 161 20.70 2.98 6.63
N MET A 162 20.53 4.18 7.19
CA MET A 162 19.24 4.76 7.55
C MET A 162 19.10 6.18 7.01
N VAL A 163 17.86 6.58 6.76
CA VAL A 163 17.46 7.94 6.41
C VAL A 163 17.16 8.70 7.71
N SER A 164 17.75 9.89 7.88
CA SER A 164 17.42 10.78 9.00
C SER A 164 16.37 11.82 8.59
N ILE A 165 15.62 12.34 9.57
CA ILE A 165 14.59 13.37 9.33
C ILE A 165 15.24 14.63 8.74
N GLU A 166 16.43 14.98 9.23
CA GLU A 166 17.21 16.13 8.78
C GLU A 166 17.62 15.96 7.32
N THR A 167 18.07 14.76 6.92
CA THR A 167 18.49 14.46 5.55
C THR A 167 17.36 14.65 4.53
N LEU A 168 16.12 14.34 4.93
CA LEU A 168 14.95 14.58 4.09
C LEU A 168 14.60 16.08 4.01
N ARG A 169 14.60 16.77 5.16
CA ARG A 169 14.29 18.20 5.26
C ARG A 169 15.29 19.09 4.53
N GLU A 170 16.59 18.78 4.58
CA GLU A 170 17.65 19.55 3.93
C GLU A 170 17.53 19.57 2.40
N ARG A 171 16.86 18.59 1.80
CA ARG A 171 16.67 18.48 0.35
C ARG A 171 15.61 19.42 -0.22
N ASN A 172 14.89 20.16 0.64
CA ASN A 172 13.87 21.13 0.26
C ASN A 172 12.86 20.56 -0.74
N LEU A 173 12.44 19.31 -0.51
CA LEU A 173 11.47 18.61 -1.34
C LEU A 173 10.06 19.21 -1.15
N PRO A 174 9.16 19.11 -2.15
CA PRO A 174 7.77 19.44 -1.93
C PRO A 174 7.19 18.64 -0.75
N GLN A 175 6.44 19.30 0.14
CA GLN A 175 5.94 18.72 1.39
C GLN A 175 5.26 17.34 1.22
N ALA A 176 4.44 17.18 0.18
CA ALA A 176 3.78 15.91 -0.09
C ALA A 176 4.75 14.78 -0.46
N LEU A 177 5.84 15.10 -1.18
CA LEU A 177 6.89 14.14 -1.51
C LEU A 177 7.73 13.79 -0.28
N ASP A 178 8.04 14.79 0.54
CA ASP A 178 8.75 14.60 1.81
C ASP A 178 8.00 13.66 2.75
N ASN A 179 6.71 13.96 2.99
CA ASN A 179 5.81 13.10 3.77
C ASN A 179 5.73 11.68 3.22
N PHE A 180 5.65 11.53 1.89
CA PHE A 180 5.63 10.22 1.26
C PHE A 180 6.91 9.42 1.51
N LEU A 181 8.08 10.02 1.28
CA LEU A 181 9.38 9.36 1.47
C LEU A 181 9.63 9.02 2.95
N PHE A 182 9.22 9.89 3.87
CA PHE A 182 9.25 9.61 5.30
C PHE A 182 8.40 8.37 5.65
N ASN A 183 7.13 8.35 5.26
CA ASN A 183 6.25 7.21 5.53
C ASN A 183 6.76 5.92 4.86
N LEU A 184 7.35 6.02 3.67
CA LEU A 184 7.95 4.89 2.97
C LEU A 184 9.19 4.36 3.72
N ALA A 185 10.05 5.24 4.24
CA ALA A 185 11.22 4.85 5.03
C ALA A 185 10.82 4.15 6.33
N VAL A 186 9.76 4.64 6.99
CA VAL A 186 9.17 3.99 8.18
C VAL A 186 8.64 2.60 7.81
N ALA A 187 7.86 2.49 6.72
CA ALA A 187 7.30 1.21 6.29
C ALA A 187 8.38 0.16 5.95
N GLU A 188 9.53 0.62 5.44
CA GLU A 188 10.67 -0.23 5.06
C GLU A 188 11.69 -0.45 6.19
N ASN A 189 11.44 0.07 7.40
CA ASN A 189 12.36 -0.01 8.54
C ASN A 189 13.78 0.55 8.25
N ILE A 190 13.86 1.60 7.44
CA ILE A 190 15.11 2.31 7.12
C ILE A 190 15.11 3.76 7.60
N MET A 191 14.11 4.15 8.39
CA MET A 191 14.03 5.47 9.02
C MET A 191 14.68 5.47 10.40
N MET A 192 15.59 6.41 10.66
CA MET A 192 16.06 6.69 12.01
C MET A 192 15.03 7.62 12.67
N LEU A 193 14.30 7.07 13.64
CA LEU A 193 13.28 7.76 14.43
C LEU A 193 13.87 8.48 15.63
#